data_AF-A0A7V4EQU4-F1
#
_entry.id   AF-A0A7V4EQU4-F1
#
_cell.length_a   1.000
_cell.length_b   1.000
_cell.length_c   1.000
_cell.angle_alpha   90.00
_cell.angle_beta   90.00
_cell.angle_gamma   90.00
#
_symmetry.space_group_name_H-M   'P 1'
#
loop_
_entity.id
_entity.type
_entity.pdbx_description
1 polymer ?
#
loop_
_entity_poly.entity_id
_entity_poly.type
_entity_poly.pdbx_seq_one_letter_code
_entity_poly.pdbx_strand_id
1 'polypeptide(L)'
;MNRLTRRDFIRIAGAAGAGLVALGPSGCKQGFSRTLARESALGLRDPKVALNGVLVSRGADPAKITRAAIEAVGGMGKFVKKGATVVIKPNIAFTGKPENAVTTNPDVVAELVRLCRGASASKVLVFDRTCNDARRTYKQSGIEAAAAKAGAQVKYVTDNDFVEIKIPKGKVLKSWWLNKDILAADTFINVPIAKHHGSTGLTLGMKNLMGCAGGERGSWHVGHLDQRIADVTTALKPDLVVLDAFRILKDHGPTGGSLDDVQQ
;
A
#
# COMPACT_ATOMS: atom_id res chain seq x y z
N MET A 1 23.74 3.89 -17.70
CA MET A 1 22.88 3.89 -16.50
C MET A 1 23.61 3.18 -15.38
N ASN A 2 24.08 3.91 -14.37
CA ASN A 2 24.75 3.30 -13.22
C ASN A 2 23.72 2.46 -12.44
N ARG A 3 23.94 1.14 -12.35
CA ARG A 3 23.11 0.25 -11.55
C ARG A 3 23.30 0.59 -10.07
N LEU A 4 22.25 1.10 -9.43
CA LEU A 4 22.18 1.18 -7.97
C LEU A 4 22.34 -0.22 -7.38
N THR A 5 23.35 -0.41 -6.54
CA THR A 5 23.55 -1.69 -5.86
C THR A 5 22.56 -1.84 -4.70
N ARG A 6 22.35 -3.07 -4.21
CA ARG A 6 21.53 -3.32 -3.00
C ARG A 6 21.99 -2.49 -1.80
N ARG A 7 23.30 -2.27 -1.66
CA ARG A 7 23.90 -1.46 -0.60
C ARG A 7 23.57 0.03 -0.78
N ASP A 8 23.54 0.51 -2.02
CA ASP A 8 23.15 1.90 -2.31
C ASP A 8 21.68 2.14 -2.03
N PHE A 9 20.80 1.19 -2.38
CA PHE A 9 19.37 1.27 -2.06
C PHE A 9 19.13 1.35 -0.54
N ILE A 10 19.78 0.48 0.25
CA ILE A 10 19.65 0.49 1.71
C ILE A 10 20.22 1.77 2.32
N ARG A 11 21.36 2.28 1.81
CA ARG A 11 21.95 3.54 2.27
C ARG A 11 21.07 4.75 1.97
N ILE A 12 20.49 4.83 0.78
CA ILE A 12 19.58 5.91 0.38
C ILE A 12 18.29 5.86 1.21
N ALA A 13 17.74 4.66 1.42
CA ALA A 13 16.56 4.47 2.29
C ALA A 13 16.85 4.82 3.76
N GLY A 14 18.06 4.53 4.27
CA GLY A 14 18.48 4.89 5.63
C GLY A 14 18.79 6.38 5.82
N ALA A 15 19.40 7.03 4.83
CA ALA A 15 19.75 8.45 4.88
C ALA A 15 18.51 9.38 4.82
N ALA A 16 17.40 8.93 4.22
CA ALA A 16 16.14 9.66 4.26
C ALA A 16 15.48 9.69 5.66
N GLY A 17 15.97 8.89 6.62
CA GLY A 17 15.43 8.78 7.98
C GLY A 17 16.20 9.56 9.07
N ALA A 18 17.29 10.25 8.73
CA ALA A 18 18.11 10.98 9.69
C ALA A 18 18.24 12.46 9.30
N GLY A 19 17.26 13.26 9.69
CA GLY A 19 17.30 14.70 9.46
C GLY A 19 16.25 15.47 10.24
N LEU A 20 16.41 15.57 11.56
CA LEU A 20 15.99 16.77 12.29
C LEU A 20 16.82 16.89 13.58
N VAL A 21 17.81 17.79 13.55
CA VAL A 21 18.48 18.27 14.76
C VAL A 21 17.61 19.37 15.36
N ALA A 22 17.21 19.18 16.62
CA ALA A 22 16.47 20.14 17.40
C ALA A 22 17.39 21.27 17.92
N LEU A 23 16.99 22.52 17.73
CA LEU A 23 17.54 23.67 18.47
C LEU A 23 16.38 24.51 19.03
N GLY A 24 16.26 24.49 20.37
CA GLY A 24 16.00 25.62 21.27
C GLY A 24 14.75 26.50 21.11
N PRO A 25 14.01 26.79 22.21
CA PRO A 25 12.73 27.50 22.14
C PRO A 25 12.93 29.02 22.28
N SER A 26 12.34 29.81 21.37
CA SER A 26 11.92 31.19 21.64
C SER A 26 11.02 31.70 20.52
N GLY A 27 9.78 32.07 20.90
CA GLY A 27 8.96 33.08 20.22
C GLY A 27 8.51 32.79 18.78
N CYS A 28 7.26 32.35 18.62
CA CYS A 28 6.20 33.05 17.85
C CYS A 28 5.06 32.06 17.55
N LYS A 29 4.15 31.90 18.51
CA LYS A 29 2.92 31.11 18.37
C LYS A 29 1.91 31.92 17.54
N GLN A 30 2.05 31.93 16.21
CA GLN A 30 0.92 32.30 15.31
C GLN A 30 1.11 31.93 13.83
N GLY A 31 2.27 31.39 13.41
CA GLY A 31 2.52 31.02 12.01
C GLY A 31 2.31 29.53 11.65
N PHE A 32 2.31 28.62 12.63
CA PHE A 32 2.39 27.18 12.34
C PHE A 32 1.04 26.52 11.99
N SER A 33 -0.09 27.17 12.28
CA SER A 33 -1.42 26.61 12.03
C SER A 33 -1.93 26.85 10.60
N ARG A 34 -1.30 27.74 9.82
CA ARG A 34 -1.75 28.06 8.44
C ARG A 34 -1.15 27.16 7.36
N THR A 35 -0.05 26.46 7.63
CA THR A 35 0.57 25.55 6.65
C THR A 35 -0.14 24.20 6.61
N LEU A 36 -0.62 23.70 7.76
CA LEU A 36 -1.36 22.44 7.84
C LEU A 36 -2.79 22.52 7.27
N ALA A 37 -3.35 23.73 7.12
CA ALA A 37 -4.69 23.94 6.55
C ALA A 37 -4.70 24.13 5.03
N ARG A 38 -3.54 24.06 4.35
CA ARG A 38 -3.45 24.22 2.88
C ARG A 38 -3.18 22.91 2.15
N GLU A 39 -2.74 21.86 2.83
CA GLU A 39 -2.58 20.52 2.25
C GLU A 39 -3.92 19.81 2.02
N SER A 40 -4.96 20.19 2.77
CA SER A 40 -6.34 19.73 2.53
C SER A 40 -6.97 20.27 1.23
N ALA A 41 -6.30 21.18 0.51
CA ALA A 41 -6.77 21.73 -0.76
C ALA A 41 -6.16 21.05 -2.00
N LEU A 42 -5.18 20.15 -1.84
CA LEU A 42 -4.52 19.45 -2.95
C LEU A 42 -4.82 17.95 -3.01
N GLY A 43 -5.53 17.41 -2.01
CA GLY A 43 -5.85 15.98 -1.94
C GLY A 43 -4.61 15.09 -1.82
N LEU A 44 -3.49 15.60 -1.33
CA LEU A 44 -2.28 14.79 -1.08
C LEU A 44 -2.41 14.05 0.24
N ARG A 45 -1.79 12.86 0.33
CA ARG A 45 -1.75 12.05 1.55
C ARG A 45 -0.30 11.82 1.99
N ASP A 46 -0.01 12.26 3.21
CA ASP A 46 1.24 11.99 3.94
C ASP A 46 1.01 10.99 5.08
N PRO A 47 2.03 10.18 5.45
CA PRO A 47 1.88 9.23 6.54
C PRO A 47 1.83 9.96 7.88
N LYS A 48 0.89 9.58 8.75
CA LYS A 48 0.76 10.16 10.10
C LYS A 48 1.81 9.64 11.07
N VAL A 49 2.45 8.52 10.74
CA VAL A 49 3.45 7.84 11.55
C VAL A 49 4.70 7.60 10.71
N ALA A 50 5.86 8.03 11.20
CA ALA A 50 7.14 7.66 10.62
C ALA A 50 7.57 6.29 11.18
N LEU A 51 7.83 5.34 10.28
CA LEU A 51 8.56 4.11 10.61
C LEU A 51 9.97 4.23 10.04
N ASN A 52 10.96 4.09 10.92
CA ASN A 52 12.37 4.05 10.52
C ASN A 52 12.81 2.59 10.42
N GLY A 53 12.93 2.10 9.19
CA GLY A 53 13.49 0.78 8.90
C GLY A 53 12.49 -0.25 8.38
N VAL A 54 13.01 -1.47 8.21
CA VAL A 54 12.29 -2.63 7.69
C VAL A 54 12.36 -3.74 8.73
N LEU A 55 11.21 -4.32 9.07
CA LEU A 55 11.10 -5.47 9.96
C LEU A 55 10.68 -6.70 9.16
N VAL A 56 11.22 -7.85 9.54
CA VAL A 56 10.94 -9.14 8.90
C VAL A 56 10.54 -10.13 9.97
N SER A 57 9.34 -10.68 9.84
CA SER A 57 8.82 -11.77 10.66
C SER A 57 8.73 -13.04 9.81
N ARG A 58 9.00 -14.21 10.39
CA ARG A 58 9.00 -15.51 9.70
C ARG A 58 8.27 -16.55 10.52
N GLY A 59 7.65 -17.52 9.86
CA GLY A 59 6.89 -18.60 10.49
C GLY A 59 6.09 -19.41 9.47
N ALA A 60 5.28 -20.35 9.96
CA ALA A 60 4.46 -21.22 9.11
C ALA A 60 3.00 -20.75 8.94
N ASP A 61 2.57 -19.76 9.74
CA ASP A 61 1.19 -19.28 9.80
C ASP A 61 1.14 -17.78 9.41
N PRO A 62 0.56 -17.42 8.26
CA PRO A 62 0.54 -16.03 7.78
C PRO A 62 -0.10 -15.05 8.76
N ALA A 63 -1.13 -15.46 9.51
CA ALA A 63 -1.78 -14.59 10.48
C ALA A 63 -0.87 -14.34 11.68
N LYS A 64 -0.26 -15.39 12.25
CA LYS A 64 0.67 -15.24 13.38
C LYS A 64 1.90 -14.40 13.01
N ILE A 65 2.46 -14.62 11.82
CA ILE A 65 3.60 -13.82 11.30
C ILE A 65 3.22 -12.36 11.19
N THR A 66 2.04 -12.08 10.62
CA THR A 66 1.49 -10.72 10.46
C THR A 66 1.36 -10.04 11.81
N ARG A 67 0.73 -10.70 12.79
CA ARG A 67 0.58 -10.19 14.15
C ARG A 67 1.90 -9.84 14.80
N ALA A 68 2.86 -10.77 14.77
CA ALA A 68 4.19 -10.56 15.33
C ALA A 68 4.93 -9.37 14.66
N ALA A 69 4.80 -9.23 13.34
CA ALA A 69 5.38 -8.09 12.62
C ALA A 69 4.75 -6.76 13.05
N ILE A 70 3.42 -6.72 13.21
CA ILE A 70 2.70 -5.52 13.67
C ILE A 70 3.05 -5.19 15.12
N GLU A 71 3.16 -6.18 15.99
CA GLU A 71 3.60 -5.98 17.39
C GLU A 71 5.01 -5.40 17.43
N ALA A 72 5.94 -5.92 16.62
CA ALA A 72 7.33 -5.45 16.55
C ALA A 72 7.48 -3.98 16.09
N VAL A 73 6.56 -3.45 15.28
CA VAL A 73 6.56 -2.02 14.88
C VAL A 73 5.88 -1.09 15.91
N GLY A 74 5.43 -1.63 17.04
CA GLY A 74 4.76 -0.91 18.13
C GLY A 74 3.25 -1.12 18.21
N GLY A 75 2.72 -2.15 17.54
CA GLY A 75 1.30 -2.52 17.58
C GLY A 75 0.40 -1.67 16.67
N MET A 76 -0.80 -2.19 16.37
CA MET A 76 -1.72 -1.53 15.43
C MET A 76 -2.24 -0.17 15.94
N GLY A 77 -2.36 0.02 17.26
CA GLY A 77 -2.80 1.29 17.88
C GLY A 77 -1.86 2.49 17.62
N LYS A 78 -0.63 2.22 17.16
CA LYS A 78 0.27 3.27 16.68
C LYS A 78 -0.28 3.96 15.42
N PHE A 79 -0.87 3.19 14.51
CA PHE A 79 -1.36 3.64 13.20
C PHE A 79 -2.87 3.91 13.18
N VAL A 80 -3.65 3.12 13.93
CA VAL A 80 -5.11 3.18 13.95
C VAL A 80 -5.57 3.79 15.26
N LYS A 81 -6.30 4.91 15.18
CA LYS A 81 -6.92 5.57 16.34
C LYS A 81 -8.34 5.05 16.55
N LYS A 82 -8.84 5.13 17.80
CA LYS A 82 -10.23 4.78 18.11
C LYS A 82 -11.18 5.58 17.22
N GLY A 83 -12.14 4.89 16.60
CA GLY A 83 -13.12 5.48 15.71
C GLY A 83 -12.63 5.71 14.27
N ALA A 84 -11.37 5.39 13.94
CA ALA A 84 -10.80 5.64 12.62
C ALA A 84 -11.50 4.85 11.50
N THR A 85 -11.60 5.47 10.33
CA THR A 85 -11.85 4.78 9.06
C THR A 85 -10.51 4.33 8.46
N VAL A 86 -10.33 3.02 8.33
CA VAL A 86 -9.13 2.40 7.78
C VAL A 86 -9.41 1.89 6.37
N VAL A 87 -8.51 2.15 5.43
CA VAL A 87 -8.47 1.48 4.12
C VAL A 87 -7.27 0.53 4.09
N ILE A 88 -7.54 -0.74 3.78
CA ILE A 88 -6.53 -1.77 3.54
C ILE A 88 -6.57 -2.11 2.05
N LYS A 89 -5.44 -1.93 1.38
CA LYS A 89 -5.28 -2.19 -0.05
C LYS A 89 -4.35 -3.38 -0.28
N PRO A 90 -4.90 -4.60 -0.45
CA PRO A 90 -4.14 -5.75 -0.94
C PRO A 90 -3.75 -5.60 -2.43
N ASN A 91 -3.06 -6.60 -2.96
CA ASN A 91 -2.91 -6.82 -4.39
C ASN A 91 -3.95 -7.85 -4.85
N ILE A 92 -4.96 -7.41 -5.59
CA ILE A 92 -6.03 -8.22 -6.20
C ILE A 92 -6.11 -7.88 -7.70
N ALA A 93 -4.97 -7.58 -8.32
CA ALA A 93 -4.95 -7.08 -9.69
C ALA A 93 -5.37 -8.15 -10.72
N PHE A 94 -5.00 -9.41 -10.51
CA PHE A 94 -5.19 -10.49 -11.47
C PHE A 94 -5.91 -11.68 -10.83
N THR A 95 -6.72 -12.37 -11.61
CA THR A 95 -7.44 -13.56 -11.14
C THR A 95 -6.45 -14.70 -10.85
N GLY A 96 -6.45 -15.17 -9.61
CA GLY A 96 -5.66 -16.33 -9.20
C GLY A 96 -6.02 -16.79 -7.80
N LYS A 97 -5.65 -18.03 -7.49
CA LYS A 97 -5.81 -18.58 -6.15
C LYS A 97 -4.61 -18.21 -5.26
N PRO A 98 -4.76 -18.20 -3.92
CA PRO A 98 -3.68 -17.82 -3.00
C PRO A 98 -2.35 -18.58 -3.19
N GLU A 99 -2.41 -19.85 -3.54
CA GLU A 99 -1.24 -20.71 -3.79
C GLU A 99 -0.38 -20.24 -4.98
N ASN A 100 -0.96 -19.49 -5.93
CA ASN A 100 -0.25 -18.99 -7.10
C ASN A 100 0.65 -17.78 -6.80
N ALA A 101 0.56 -17.19 -5.59
CA ALA A 101 1.31 -15.99 -5.20
C ALA A 101 1.15 -14.78 -6.15
N VAL A 102 0.01 -14.69 -6.85
CA VAL A 102 -0.33 -13.56 -7.73
C VAL A 102 -1.13 -12.47 -7.03
N THR A 103 -1.78 -12.80 -5.91
CA THR A 103 -2.55 -11.89 -5.04
C THR A 103 -2.09 -12.03 -3.60
N THR A 104 -2.23 -10.97 -2.81
CA THR A 104 -1.92 -11.00 -1.36
C THR A 104 -2.63 -12.16 -0.66
N ASN A 105 -1.96 -12.80 0.29
CA ASN A 105 -2.50 -13.89 1.07
C ASN A 105 -3.75 -13.44 1.87
N PRO A 106 -4.89 -14.14 1.76
CA PRO A 106 -6.13 -13.77 2.44
C PRO A 106 -6.01 -13.77 3.97
N ASP A 107 -5.15 -14.61 4.55
CA ASP A 107 -4.95 -14.67 6.00
C ASP A 107 -4.19 -13.45 6.53
N VAL A 108 -3.24 -12.91 5.74
CA VAL A 108 -2.56 -11.64 6.04
C VAL A 108 -3.58 -10.50 6.07
N VAL A 109 -4.44 -10.43 5.06
CA VAL A 109 -5.48 -9.38 4.98
C VAL A 109 -6.47 -9.51 6.14
N ALA A 110 -6.99 -10.71 6.39
CA ALA A 110 -7.92 -10.97 7.48
C ALA A 110 -7.32 -10.60 8.84
N GLU A 111 -6.04 -10.91 9.05
CA GLU A 111 -5.37 -10.56 10.30
C GLU A 111 -5.20 -9.07 10.48
N LEU A 112 -4.82 -8.33 9.43
CA LEU A 112 -4.77 -6.88 9.49
C LEU A 112 -6.14 -6.26 9.79
N VAL A 113 -7.22 -6.81 9.23
CA VAL A 113 -8.59 -6.39 9.56
C VAL A 113 -8.87 -6.60 11.05
N ARG A 114 -8.58 -7.79 11.60
CA ARG A 114 -8.78 -8.07 13.04
C ARG A 114 -7.98 -7.12 13.92
N LEU A 115 -6.72 -6.85 13.57
CA LEU A 115 -5.86 -5.92 14.32
C LEU A 115 -6.40 -4.49 14.27
N CYS A 116 -6.90 -4.03 13.12
CA CYS A 116 -7.54 -2.71 13.00
C CYS A 116 -8.82 -2.61 13.85
N ARG A 117 -9.66 -3.65 13.83
CA ARG A 117 -10.86 -3.72 14.68
C ARG A 117 -10.50 -3.78 16.16
N GLY A 118 -9.49 -4.55 16.55
CA GLY A 118 -8.95 -4.58 17.91
C GLY A 118 -8.41 -3.23 18.38
N ALA A 119 -7.85 -2.43 17.47
CA ALA A 119 -7.48 -1.03 17.71
C ALA A 119 -8.69 -0.06 17.71
N SER A 120 -9.92 -0.58 17.75
CA SER A 120 -11.18 0.17 17.77
C SER A 120 -11.46 1.03 16.52
N ALA A 121 -11.03 0.59 15.32
CA ALA A 121 -11.47 1.20 14.07
C ALA A 121 -13.00 1.10 13.91
N SER A 122 -13.67 2.22 13.59
CA SER A 122 -15.12 2.24 13.34
C SER A 122 -15.47 1.56 12.02
N LYS A 123 -14.58 1.68 11.03
CA LYS A 123 -14.77 1.15 9.67
C LYS A 123 -13.44 0.65 9.12
N VAL A 124 -13.45 -0.54 8.54
CA VAL A 124 -12.31 -1.10 7.79
C VAL A 124 -12.80 -1.43 6.39
N LEU A 125 -12.29 -0.71 5.38
CA LEU A 125 -12.54 -0.95 3.97
C LEU A 125 -11.42 -1.81 3.39
N VAL A 126 -11.75 -2.83 2.60
CA VAL A 126 -10.78 -3.66 1.87
C VAL A 126 -11.11 -3.62 0.39
N PHE A 127 -10.18 -3.14 -0.43
CA PHE A 127 -10.34 -3.14 -1.88
C PHE A 127 -9.01 -2.96 -2.64
N ASP A 128 -9.04 -3.36 -3.91
CA ASP A 128 -8.07 -3.05 -4.95
C ASP A 128 -8.78 -2.84 -6.31
N ARG A 129 -8.13 -2.18 -7.27
CA ARG A 129 -8.63 -2.03 -8.64
C ARG A 129 -8.07 -3.15 -9.53
N THR A 130 -8.93 -4.09 -9.89
CA THR A 130 -8.56 -5.28 -10.69
C THR A 130 -8.25 -4.94 -12.15
N CYS A 131 -7.49 -5.80 -12.83
CA CYS A 131 -7.31 -5.82 -14.29
C CYS A 131 -8.32 -6.76 -14.96
N ASN A 132 -8.70 -7.84 -14.27
CA ASN A 132 -9.73 -8.78 -14.71
C ASN A 132 -11.09 -8.43 -14.08
N ASP A 133 -12.13 -9.22 -14.40
CA ASP A 133 -13.44 -9.09 -13.77
C ASP A 133 -13.33 -9.07 -12.23
N ALA A 134 -13.91 -8.03 -11.61
CA ALA A 134 -13.70 -7.76 -10.20
C ALA A 134 -14.32 -8.85 -9.31
N ARG A 135 -15.56 -9.28 -9.60
CA ARG A 135 -16.27 -10.27 -8.78
C ARG A 135 -15.53 -11.61 -8.78
N ARG A 136 -15.12 -12.08 -9.97
CA ARG A 136 -14.33 -13.30 -10.11
C ARG A 136 -12.99 -13.18 -9.38
N THR A 137 -12.29 -12.07 -9.57
CA THR A 137 -10.93 -11.89 -9.03
C THR A 137 -10.93 -11.85 -7.50
N TYR A 138 -11.85 -11.09 -6.90
CA TYR A 138 -12.00 -11.02 -5.44
C TYR A 138 -12.37 -12.37 -4.85
N LYS A 139 -13.36 -13.06 -5.43
CA LYS A 139 -13.78 -14.38 -4.98
C LYS A 139 -12.64 -15.40 -5.06
N GLN A 140 -11.94 -15.46 -6.19
CA GLN A 140 -10.89 -16.45 -6.42
C GLN A 140 -9.63 -16.21 -5.56
N SER A 141 -9.33 -14.95 -5.24
CA SER A 141 -8.25 -14.60 -4.31
C SER A 141 -8.50 -15.06 -2.86
N GLY A 142 -9.75 -15.40 -2.51
CA GLY A 142 -10.16 -15.72 -1.14
C GLY A 142 -10.22 -14.49 -0.20
N ILE A 143 -9.71 -13.33 -0.63
CA ILE A 143 -9.63 -12.13 0.22
C ILE A 143 -11.01 -11.61 0.57
N GLU A 144 -11.98 -11.64 -0.35
CA GLU A 144 -13.34 -11.15 -0.07
C GLU A 144 -13.97 -11.88 1.12
N ALA A 145 -13.97 -13.22 1.08
CA ALA A 145 -14.53 -14.03 2.15
C ALA A 145 -13.75 -13.86 3.47
N ALA A 146 -12.41 -13.88 3.41
CA ALA A 146 -11.56 -13.77 4.58
C ALA A 146 -11.66 -12.41 5.28
N ALA A 147 -11.64 -11.31 4.50
CA ALA A 147 -11.77 -9.95 5.00
C ALA A 147 -13.17 -9.67 5.56
N ALA A 148 -14.23 -10.09 4.86
CA ALA A 148 -15.60 -9.94 5.33
C ALA A 148 -15.83 -10.69 6.65
N LYS A 149 -15.37 -11.95 6.74
CA LYS A 149 -15.43 -12.75 7.97
C LYS A 149 -14.65 -12.10 9.13
N ALA A 150 -13.58 -11.37 8.84
CA ALA A 150 -12.82 -10.61 9.83
C ALA A 150 -13.46 -9.27 10.23
N GLY A 151 -14.56 -8.87 9.59
CA GLY A 151 -15.32 -7.65 9.92
C GLY A 151 -14.98 -6.43 9.07
N ALA A 152 -14.40 -6.62 7.88
CA ALA A 152 -14.22 -5.54 6.90
C ALA A 152 -15.45 -5.38 5.99
N GLN A 153 -15.60 -4.18 5.43
CA GLN A 153 -16.45 -3.93 4.27
C GLN A 153 -15.59 -4.09 3.01
N VAL A 154 -15.87 -5.12 2.22
CA VAL A 154 -15.18 -5.34 0.95
C VAL A 154 -15.89 -4.55 -0.12
N LYS A 155 -15.15 -3.72 -0.87
CA LYS A 155 -15.71 -2.83 -1.88
C LYS A 155 -15.14 -3.16 -3.27
N TYR A 156 -16.02 -3.20 -4.27
CA TYR A 156 -15.60 -3.23 -5.67
C TYR A 156 -15.38 -1.79 -6.15
N VAL A 157 -14.20 -1.52 -6.69
CA VAL A 157 -13.83 -0.18 -7.18
C VAL A 157 -14.46 0.07 -8.55
N THR A 158 -15.09 1.24 -8.69
CA THR A 158 -15.71 1.73 -9.93
C THR A 158 -15.12 3.09 -10.32
N ASP A 159 -15.39 3.57 -11.53
CA ASP A 159 -14.86 4.86 -12.00
C ASP A 159 -15.37 6.06 -11.18
N ASN A 160 -16.54 5.93 -10.53
CA ASN A 160 -17.09 6.94 -9.62
C ASN A 160 -16.33 7.07 -8.28
N ASP A 161 -15.36 6.20 -8.04
CA ASP A 161 -14.55 6.19 -6.81
C ASP A 161 -13.29 7.04 -6.92
N PHE A 162 -13.05 7.70 -8.06
CA PHE A 162 -11.86 8.50 -8.28
C PHE A 162 -12.17 9.99 -8.37
N VAL A 163 -11.21 10.79 -7.93
CA VAL A 163 -11.19 12.24 -8.12
C VAL A 163 -9.83 12.63 -8.69
N GLU A 164 -9.82 13.58 -9.62
CA GLU A 164 -8.56 14.11 -10.13
C GLU A 164 -7.87 14.98 -9.08
N ILE A 165 -6.60 14.68 -8.79
CA ILE A 165 -5.76 15.51 -7.93
C ILE A 165 -4.50 15.96 -8.66
N LYS A 166 -3.95 17.09 -8.24
CA LYS A 166 -2.65 17.57 -8.72
C LYS A 166 -1.53 16.75 -8.07
N ILE A 167 -0.44 16.54 -8.79
CA ILE A 167 0.78 15.88 -8.31
C ILE A 167 1.95 16.86 -8.48
N PRO A 168 2.10 17.85 -7.58
CA PRO A 168 3.05 18.95 -7.77
C PRO A 168 4.51 18.49 -7.88
N LYS A 169 4.84 17.39 -7.19
CA LYS A 169 6.19 16.79 -7.19
C LYS A 169 6.38 15.76 -8.31
N GLY A 170 5.37 15.54 -9.15
CA GLY A 170 5.43 14.60 -10.25
C GLY A 170 6.26 15.12 -11.42
N LYS A 171 7.18 14.30 -11.93
CA LYS A 171 8.02 14.65 -13.07
C LYS A 171 7.27 14.46 -14.39
N VAL A 172 6.54 13.36 -14.52
CA VAL A 172 5.74 12.99 -15.69
C VAL A 172 4.26 13.25 -15.42
N LEU A 173 3.70 12.72 -14.34
CA LEU A 173 2.30 12.95 -13.97
C LEU A 173 2.14 14.30 -13.27
N LYS A 174 1.39 15.23 -13.86
CA LYS A 174 1.09 16.55 -13.27
C LYS A 174 -0.24 16.56 -12.50
N SER A 175 -1.16 15.70 -12.91
CA SER A 175 -2.38 15.35 -12.20
C SER A 175 -2.71 13.88 -12.49
N TRP A 176 -3.52 13.25 -11.64
CA TRP A 176 -4.11 11.94 -11.94
C TRP A 176 -5.38 11.69 -11.11
N TRP A 177 -6.24 10.80 -11.61
CA TRP A 177 -7.43 10.32 -10.91
C TRP A 177 -7.05 9.33 -9.81
N LEU A 178 -7.23 9.68 -8.53
CA LEU A 178 -6.90 8.81 -7.40
C LEU A 178 -8.14 8.49 -6.55
N ASN A 179 -8.12 7.32 -5.91
CA ASN A 179 -9.29 6.80 -5.21
C ASN A 179 -9.65 7.67 -3.98
N LYS A 180 -10.89 8.17 -3.94
CA LYS A 180 -11.38 9.11 -2.92
C LYS A 180 -11.46 8.51 -1.52
N ASP A 181 -11.71 7.21 -1.38
CA ASP A 181 -11.75 6.56 -0.07
C ASP A 181 -10.33 6.46 0.52
N ILE A 182 -9.31 6.19 -0.30
CA ILE A 182 -7.90 6.21 0.13
C ILE A 182 -7.48 7.62 0.56
N LEU A 183 -7.90 8.65 -0.19
CA LEU A 183 -7.60 10.04 0.12
C LEU A 183 -8.25 10.47 1.45
N ALA A 184 -9.51 10.08 1.68
CA ALA A 184 -10.27 10.46 2.86
C ALA A 184 -10.02 9.61 4.11
N ALA A 185 -9.36 8.45 3.97
CA ALA A 185 -9.17 7.52 5.10
C ALA A 185 -8.35 8.13 6.25
N ASP A 186 -8.70 7.78 7.48
CA ASP A 186 -7.86 8.14 8.63
C ASP A 186 -6.54 7.37 8.62
N THR A 187 -6.56 6.10 8.21
CA THR A 187 -5.38 5.25 8.09
C THR A 187 -5.43 4.50 6.76
N PHE A 188 -4.33 4.53 6.00
CA PHE A 188 -4.18 3.79 4.75
C PHE A 188 -3.04 2.76 4.87
N ILE A 189 -3.41 1.48 4.76
CA ILE A 189 -2.47 0.35 4.82
C ILE A 189 -2.35 -0.25 3.43
N ASN A 190 -1.14 -0.21 2.86
CA ASN A 190 -0.82 -0.83 1.58
C ASN A 190 -0.24 -2.22 1.82
N VAL A 191 -0.84 -3.26 1.22
CA VAL A 191 -0.50 -4.66 1.49
C VAL A 191 -0.07 -5.37 0.18
N PRO A 192 1.07 -4.99 -0.41
CA PRO A 192 1.58 -5.64 -1.61
C PRO A 192 1.93 -7.10 -1.37
N ILE A 193 1.95 -7.90 -2.44
CA ILE A 193 2.61 -9.21 -2.47
C ILE A 193 3.97 -9.10 -3.14
N ALA A 194 4.96 -9.83 -2.64
CA ALA A 194 6.26 -9.99 -3.27
C ALA A 194 6.13 -10.91 -4.50
N LYS A 195 6.23 -10.34 -5.71
CA LYS A 195 6.24 -11.13 -6.95
C LYS A 195 7.05 -10.51 -8.07
N HIS A 196 7.51 -11.33 -9.00
CA HIS A 196 8.01 -10.91 -10.31
C HIS A 196 6.93 -10.14 -11.09
N HIS A 197 7.38 -9.21 -11.93
CA HIS A 197 6.51 -8.51 -12.87
C HIS A 197 7.33 -8.08 -14.08
N GLY A 198 7.04 -8.62 -15.27
CA GLY A 198 7.85 -8.38 -16.48
C GLY A 198 8.18 -6.91 -16.76
N SER A 199 7.21 -5.99 -16.62
CA SER A 199 7.43 -4.56 -16.91
C SER A 199 8.23 -3.77 -15.87
N THR A 200 8.31 -4.22 -14.62
CA THR A 200 8.97 -3.47 -13.51
C THR A 200 10.02 -4.29 -12.76
N GLY A 201 10.28 -5.52 -13.21
CA GLY A 201 11.04 -6.54 -12.49
C GLY A 201 10.26 -7.10 -11.30
N LEU A 202 9.73 -6.24 -10.42
CA LEU A 202 9.06 -6.65 -9.18
C LEU A 202 7.74 -5.88 -8.95
N THR A 203 6.81 -6.55 -8.29
CA THR A 203 5.69 -5.96 -7.55
C THR A 203 6.09 -5.89 -6.08
N LEU A 204 6.00 -4.69 -5.50
CA LEU A 204 6.24 -4.39 -4.09
C LEU A 204 5.39 -3.15 -3.72
N GLY A 205 5.77 -2.42 -2.66
CA GLY A 205 5.02 -1.27 -2.12
C GLY A 205 4.60 -0.23 -3.15
N MET A 206 5.57 0.39 -3.85
CA MET A 206 5.27 1.48 -4.79
C MET A 206 4.43 1.01 -5.99
N LYS A 207 4.80 -0.12 -6.60
CA LYS A 207 4.07 -0.69 -7.74
C LYS A 207 2.61 -1.00 -7.40
N ASN A 208 2.34 -1.46 -6.18
CA ASN A 208 0.98 -1.78 -5.76
C ASN A 208 0.06 -0.54 -5.77
N LEU A 209 0.60 0.66 -5.55
CA LEU A 209 -0.17 1.92 -5.59
C LEU A 209 -0.75 2.25 -6.97
N MET A 210 -0.31 1.59 -8.05
CA MET A 210 -1.01 1.69 -9.34
C MET A 210 -2.49 1.28 -9.24
N GLY A 211 -2.84 0.36 -8.32
CA GLY A 211 -4.23 0.00 -8.09
C GLY A 211 -5.06 1.07 -7.37
N CYS A 212 -4.43 2.16 -6.90
CA CYS A 212 -5.13 3.36 -6.39
C CYS A 212 -5.52 4.33 -7.50
N ALA A 213 -4.97 4.14 -8.70
CA ALA A 213 -5.12 5.05 -9.83
C ALA A 213 -6.34 4.67 -10.67
N GLY A 214 -7.18 5.67 -10.93
CA GLY A 214 -8.32 5.66 -11.85
C GLY A 214 -7.90 5.93 -13.29
N GLY A 215 -8.86 6.31 -14.12
CA GLY A 215 -8.64 6.60 -15.53
C GLY A 215 -8.02 5.43 -16.29
N GLU A 216 -7.37 5.75 -17.41
CA GLU A 216 -6.69 4.79 -18.27
C GLU A 216 -5.28 4.49 -17.70
N ARG A 217 -5.21 3.89 -16.51
CA ARG A 217 -3.91 3.55 -15.86
C ARG A 217 -3.02 2.65 -16.73
N GLY A 218 -3.61 1.97 -17.71
CA GLY A 218 -2.94 1.09 -18.66
C GLY A 218 -1.80 1.81 -19.39
N SER A 219 -2.02 3.03 -19.88
CA SER A 219 -1.02 3.83 -20.60
C SER A 219 0.25 4.13 -19.82
N TRP A 220 0.27 3.95 -18.50
CA TRP A 220 1.51 4.08 -17.75
C TRP A 220 2.59 3.10 -18.22
N HIS A 221 2.19 1.98 -18.81
CA HIS A 221 3.11 1.01 -19.42
C HIS A 221 3.71 1.50 -20.75
N VAL A 222 3.14 2.54 -21.37
CA VAL A 222 3.66 3.18 -22.56
C VAL A 222 4.65 4.27 -22.13
N GLY A 223 5.87 3.85 -21.76
CA GLY A 223 7.00 4.70 -21.38
C GLY A 223 6.99 5.22 -19.92
N HIS A 224 8.17 5.48 -19.36
CA HIS A 224 8.34 6.09 -18.02
C HIS A 224 7.52 5.45 -16.88
N LEU A 225 7.24 4.15 -16.94
CA LEU A 225 6.40 3.44 -15.98
C LEU A 225 6.92 3.62 -14.55
N ASP A 226 8.22 3.43 -14.37
CA ASP A 226 8.94 3.63 -13.12
C ASP A 226 8.76 5.05 -12.56
N GLN A 227 8.91 6.07 -13.41
CA GLN A 227 8.76 7.47 -12.99
C GLN A 227 7.29 7.81 -12.68
N ARG A 228 6.33 7.30 -13.45
CA ARG A 228 4.89 7.51 -13.19
C ARG A 228 4.47 6.87 -11.86
N ILE A 229 4.98 5.68 -11.56
CA ILE A 229 4.81 5.04 -10.25
C ILE A 229 5.41 5.92 -9.14
N ALA A 230 6.64 6.41 -9.33
CA ALA A 230 7.30 7.28 -8.37
C ALA A 230 6.53 8.59 -8.15
N ASP A 231 6.00 9.20 -9.21
CA ASP A 231 5.19 10.42 -9.13
C ASP A 231 3.97 10.23 -8.23
N VAL A 232 3.25 9.11 -8.38
CA VAL A 232 2.09 8.82 -7.52
C VAL A 232 2.48 8.62 -6.06
N THR A 233 3.67 8.08 -5.77
CA THR A 233 4.13 7.95 -4.38
C THR A 233 4.41 9.30 -3.72
N THR A 234 4.55 10.38 -4.52
CA THR A 234 4.65 11.74 -3.97
C THR A 234 3.31 12.29 -3.49
N ALA A 235 2.20 11.74 -4.00
CA ALA A 235 0.83 12.15 -3.66
C ALA A 235 0.10 11.16 -2.73
N LEU A 236 0.45 9.86 -2.79
CA LEU A 236 -0.15 8.81 -1.97
C LEU A 236 0.92 8.09 -1.16
N LYS A 237 1.04 8.45 0.12
CA LYS A 237 1.90 7.74 1.07
C LYS A 237 1.07 6.95 2.07
N PRO A 238 1.22 5.61 2.09
CA PRO A 238 0.57 4.77 3.11
C PRO A 238 1.10 5.09 4.51
N ASP A 239 0.23 5.01 5.51
CA ASP A 239 0.61 5.08 6.93
C ASP A 239 1.36 3.82 7.37
N LEU A 240 1.09 2.70 6.69
CA LEU A 240 1.75 1.42 6.92
C LEU A 240 1.84 0.63 5.61
N VAL A 241 2.98 -0.02 5.39
CA VAL A 241 3.16 -1.00 4.31
C VAL A 241 3.44 -2.36 4.91
N VAL A 242 2.63 -3.36 4.57
CA VAL A 242 2.81 -4.75 5.00
C VAL A 242 3.06 -5.59 3.75
N LEU A 243 4.33 -5.91 3.49
CA LEU A 243 4.69 -6.75 2.35
C LEU A 243 4.41 -8.21 2.69
N ASP A 244 3.44 -8.81 1.99
CA ASP A 244 3.25 -10.25 2.01
C ASP A 244 4.35 -10.93 1.18
N ALA A 245 5.21 -11.65 1.89
CA ALA A 245 6.23 -12.51 1.31
C ALA A 245 6.13 -13.92 1.89
N PHE A 246 4.93 -14.35 2.31
CA PHE A 246 4.70 -15.73 2.73
C PHE A 246 4.88 -16.68 1.55
N ARG A 247 4.42 -16.29 0.37
CA ARG A 247 4.80 -16.90 -0.90
C ARG A 247 5.25 -15.82 -1.86
N ILE A 248 6.23 -16.16 -2.68
CA ILE A 248 6.84 -15.27 -3.66
C ILE A 248 6.73 -15.94 -5.03
N LEU A 249 6.06 -15.28 -5.98
CA LEU A 249 6.12 -15.67 -7.38
C LEU A 249 7.44 -15.13 -7.97
N LYS A 250 8.36 -16.01 -8.33
CA LYS A 250 9.73 -15.67 -8.74
C LYS A 250 9.88 -15.41 -10.23
N ASP A 251 9.03 -15.99 -11.06
CA ASP A 251 9.08 -15.86 -12.50
C ASP A 251 7.68 -15.75 -13.13
N HIS A 252 7.61 -15.40 -14.41
CA HIS A 252 6.39 -15.36 -15.23
C HIS A 252 5.23 -14.48 -14.67
N GLY A 253 5.54 -13.60 -13.72
CA GLY A 253 4.63 -12.55 -13.28
C GLY A 253 4.26 -11.56 -14.40
N PRO A 254 3.06 -10.95 -14.33
CA PRO A 254 2.31 -10.74 -13.09
C PRO A 254 1.22 -11.77 -12.77
N THR A 255 0.94 -12.68 -13.71
CA THR A 255 -0.12 -13.70 -13.62
C THR A 255 0.40 -15.10 -13.29
N GLY A 256 1.72 -15.33 -13.40
CA GLY A 256 2.32 -16.65 -13.21
C GLY A 256 1.82 -17.63 -14.27
N GLY A 257 1.74 -18.91 -13.89
CA GLY A 257 1.26 -19.96 -14.77
C GLY A 257 1.60 -21.36 -14.26
N SER A 258 2.68 -21.48 -13.46
CA SER A 258 3.06 -22.70 -12.74
C SER A 258 3.24 -22.44 -11.26
N LEU A 259 2.98 -23.46 -10.43
CA LEU A 259 3.36 -23.45 -9.02
C LEU A 259 4.88 -23.62 -8.82
N ASP A 260 5.60 -24.11 -9.83
CA ASP A 260 7.07 -24.22 -9.79
C ASP A 260 7.75 -22.85 -9.72
N ASP A 261 7.06 -21.81 -10.17
CA ASP A 261 7.52 -20.42 -10.06
C ASP A 261 7.32 -19.84 -8.66
N VAL A 262 6.60 -20.54 -7.78
CA VAL A 262 6.24 -20.07 -6.43
C VAL A 262 7.18 -20.66 -5.39
N GLN A 263 7.70 -19.79 -4.53
CA GLN A 263 8.50 -20.19 -3.37
C GLN A 263 7.86 -19.70 -2.07
N GLN A 264 7.83 -20.56 -1.07
CA GLN A 264 7.44 -20.24 0.31
C GLN A 264 8.69 -20.01 1.18
#